data_AF-A0AA36GDL5-F1
#
_entry.id   AF-A0AA36GDL5-F1
#
_cell.length_a   1.000
_cell.length_b   1.000
_cell.length_c   1.000
_cell.angle_alpha   90.00
_cell.angle_beta   90.00
_cell.angle_gamma   90.00
#
_symmetry.space_group_name_H-M   'P 1'
#
loop_
_entity.id
_entity.type
_entity.pdbx_description
1 polymer ?
#
loop_
_entity_poly.entity_id
_entity_poly.type
_entity_poly.pdbx_seq_one_letter_code
_entity_poly.pdbx_strand_id
1 'polypeptide(L)'
;MGLLALFQINRFMIKRYTGYGVKLSVRYQLSENIRTIRVFLPMITSDSFISLVDIVYHYLNLDYVFEPERCQQDPLYLRLYVVIVGIASAIELVGATSVTFMYPSIKLPCRRKKNLESVPVINVLGSDLMVKQKERNHFVDLDKLWELRTRFGPIAVIQ
;
A
#
# COMPACT_ATOMS: atom_id res chain seq x y z
N MET A 1 -11.76 11.26 1.84
CA MET A 1 -12.21 10.98 0.45
C MET A 1 -11.15 11.26 -0.62
N GLY A 2 -10.46 12.41 -0.62
CA GLY A 2 -9.48 12.74 -1.67
C GLY A 2 -8.34 11.72 -1.85
N LEU A 3 -7.77 11.21 -0.75
CA LEU A 3 -6.72 10.18 -0.81
C LEU A 3 -7.19 8.84 -1.38
N LEU A 4 -8.42 8.43 -1.08
CA LEU A 4 -9.03 7.22 -1.65
C LEU A 4 -9.26 7.39 -3.16
N ALA A 5 -9.74 8.57 -3.58
CA ALA A 5 -9.89 8.89 -5.00
C ALA A 5 -8.53 8.88 -5.72
N LEU A 6 -7.51 9.53 -5.14
CA LEU A 6 -6.13 9.50 -5.65
C LEU A 6 -5.57 8.08 -5.72
N PHE A 7 -5.82 7.24 -4.72
CA PHE A 7 -5.43 5.84 -4.73
C PHE A 7 -6.06 5.08 -5.90
N GLN A 8 -7.37 5.23 -6.10
CA GLN A 8 -8.09 4.55 -7.18
C GLN A 8 -7.67 5.06 -8.56
N ILE A 9 -7.51 6.38 -8.73
CA ILE A 9 -7.01 6.98 -9.96
C ILE A 9 -5.60 6.48 -10.27
N ASN A 10 -4.69 6.50 -9.28
CA ASN A 10 -3.34 6.00 -9.48
C ASN A 10 -3.32 4.50 -9.81
N ARG A 11 -4.18 3.70 -9.16
CA ARG A 11 -4.35 2.26 -9.44
C ARG A 11 -4.85 2.03 -10.87
N PHE A 12 -5.82 2.83 -11.32
CA PHE A 12 -6.35 2.79 -12.68
C PHE A 12 -5.28 3.17 -13.71
N MET A 13 -4.53 4.24 -13.45
CA MET A 13 -3.45 4.72 -14.32
C MET A 13 -2.35 3.67 -14.45
N ILE A 14 -1.94 3.00 -13.36
CA ILE A 14 -0.95 1.92 -13.46
C ILE A 14 -1.47 0.76 -14.31
N LYS A 15 -2.72 0.34 -14.13
CA LYS A 15 -3.32 -0.72 -14.97
C LYS A 15 -3.34 -0.34 -16.46
N ARG A 16 -3.66 0.93 -16.77
CA ARG A 16 -3.73 1.43 -18.15
C ARG A 16 -2.35 1.59 -18.79
N TYR A 17 -1.36 2.07 -18.04
CA TYR A 17 0.00 2.28 -18.54
C TYR A 17 0.88 1.03 -18.51
N THR A 18 0.44 -0.03 -17.83
CA THR A 18 1.08 -1.36 -17.93
C THR A 18 0.96 -1.84 -19.39
N GLY A 19 2.06 -1.84 -20.13
CA GLY A 19 2.14 -2.29 -21.52
C GLY A 19 2.09 -1.22 -22.61
N TYR A 20 1.84 0.06 -22.28
CA TYR A 20 2.01 1.17 -23.21
C TYR A 20 3.40 1.77 -23.02
N GLY A 21 4.15 2.08 -24.09
CA GLY A 21 5.52 2.64 -24.09
C GLY A 21 5.65 4.04 -23.48
N VAL A 22 5.01 4.30 -22.34
CA VAL A 22 5.04 5.52 -21.55
C VAL A 22 6.45 5.74 -21.01
N LYS A 23 6.88 7.00 -20.99
CA LYS A 23 8.15 7.47 -20.44
C LYS A 23 8.41 6.86 -19.05
N LEU A 24 9.63 6.36 -18.84
CA LEU A 24 10.06 5.68 -17.61
C LEU A 24 9.81 6.53 -16.36
N SER A 25 9.99 7.84 -16.46
CA SER A 25 9.76 8.82 -15.38
C SER A 25 8.32 8.82 -14.86
N VAL A 26 7.33 8.71 -15.74
CA VAL A 26 5.90 8.72 -15.36
C VAL A 26 5.54 7.45 -14.60
N ARG A 27 6.07 6.29 -15.02
CA ARG A 27 5.88 5.03 -14.31
C ARG A 27 6.51 5.05 -12.91
N TYR A 28 7.69 5.65 -12.80
CA TYR A 28 8.38 5.82 -11.53
C TYR A 28 7.61 6.74 -10.58
N GLN A 29 7.18 7.92 -11.04
CA GLN A 29 6.40 8.86 -10.24
C GLN A 29 5.09 8.23 -9.74
N LEU A 30 4.39 7.49 -10.60
CA LEU A 30 3.14 6.85 -10.24
C LEU A 30 3.33 5.71 -9.23
N SER A 31 4.40 4.94 -9.39
CA SER A 31 4.85 3.91 -8.44
C SER A 31 5.14 4.51 -7.06
N GLU A 32 5.90 5.60 -7.02
CA GLU A 32 6.26 6.27 -5.77
C GLU A 32 5.02 6.89 -5.11
N ASN A 33 4.14 7.53 -5.87
CA ASN A 33 2.88 8.07 -5.34
C ASN A 33 2.00 6.99 -4.71
N ILE A 34 1.88 5.80 -5.32
CA ILE A 34 1.13 4.69 -4.72
C ILE A 34 1.80 4.17 -3.46
N ARG A 35 3.13 4.08 -3.44
CA ARG A 35 3.88 3.65 -2.26
C ARG A 35 3.65 4.62 -1.09
N THR A 36 3.73 5.92 -1.37
CA THR A 36 3.42 6.98 -0.41
C THR A 36 1.99 6.86 0.10
N ILE A 37 0.98 6.81 -0.79
CA ILE A 37 -0.42 6.68 -0.38
C ILE A 37 -0.66 5.41 0.44
N ARG A 38 0.03 4.29 0.12
CA ARG A 38 -0.11 3.05 0.87
C ARG A 38 0.37 3.15 2.32
N VAL A 39 1.33 4.03 2.61
CA VAL A 39 1.79 4.32 3.98
C VAL A 39 0.88 5.33 4.67
N PHE A 40 0.50 6.40 3.96
CA PHE A 40 -0.33 7.47 4.53
C PHE A 40 -1.78 7.04 4.80
N LEU A 41 -2.34 6.18 3.95
CA LEU A 41 -3.73 5.73 4.09
C LEU A 41 -4.01 5.03 5.42
N PRO A 42 -3.27 3.97 5.84
CA PRO A 42 -3.50 3.33 7.13
C PRO A 42 -3.25 4.28 8.31
N MET A 43 -2.25 5.16 8.22
CA MET A 43 -1.96 6.15 9.26
C MET A 43 -3.14 7.09 9.48
N ILE A 44 -3.68 7.68 8.41
CA ILE A 44 -4.81 8.62 8.48
C ILE A 44 -6.09 7.91 8.94
N THR A 45 -6.31 6.66 8.51
CA THR A 45 -7.47 5.89 8.98
C THR A 45 -7.38 5.59 10.47
N SER A 46 -6.22 5.16 10.96
CA SER A 46 -6.01 4.90 12.40
C SER A 46 -6.22 6.16 13.23
N ASP A 47 -5.67 7.29 12.79
CA ASP A 47 -5.84 8.60 13.45
C ASP A 47 -7.32 9.01 13.52
N SER A 48 -8.05 8.84 12.41
CA SER A 48 -9.50 9.11 12.36
C SER A 48 -10.30 8.22 13.31
N PHE A 49 -9.91 6.95 13.47
CA PHE A 49 -10.57 6.03 14.41
C PHE A 49 -10.28 6.41 15.87
N ILE A 50 -9.06 6.86 16.19
CA ILE A 50 -8.72 7.34 17.52
C ILE A 50 -9.56 8.57 17.87
N SER A 51 -9.67 9.54 16.95
CA SER A 51 -10.55 10.70 17.17
C SER A 51 -12.02 10.31 17.35
N LEU A 52 -12.53 9.30 16.62
CA LEU A 52 -13.88 8.80 16.83
C LEU A 52 -14.06 8.19 18.22
N VAL A 53 -13.08 7.42 18.69
CA VAL A 53 -13.10 6.84 20.03
C VAL A 53 -13.11 7.94 21.09
N ASP A 54 -12.34 9.02 20.91
CA ASP A 54 -12.31 10.18 21.79
C ASP A 54 -13.67 10.90 21.87
N ILE A 55 -14.34 11.07 20.72
CA ILE A 55 -15.71 11.62 20.67
C ILE A 55 -16.68 10.71 21.46
N VAL A 56 -16.53 9.39 21.37
CA VAL A 56 -17.36 8.43 22.10
C VAL A 56 -17.09 8.51 23.61
N TYR A 57 -15.84 8.66 24.03
CA TYR A 57 -15.47 8.90 25.43
C TYR A 57 -16.18 10.14 25.98
N HIS A 58 -16.09 11.26 25.24
CA HIS A 58 -16.74 12.50 25.63
C HIS A 58 -18.26 12.37 25.69
N TYR A 59 -18.89 11.72 24.70
CA TYR A 59 -20.34 11.53 24.67
C TYR A 59 -20.85 10.67 25.84
N LEU A 60 -20.10 9.64 26.21
CA LEU A 60 -20.44 8.76 27.32
C LEU A 60 -20.01 9.33 28.69
N ASN A 61 -19.45 10.55 28.73
CA ASN A 61 -18.80 11.14 29.91
C ASN A 61 -17.81 10.18 30.57
N LEU A 62 -17.18 9.30 29.78
CA LEU A 62 -16.19 8.37 30.24
C LEU A 62 -14.84 9.09 30.19
N ASP A 63 -14.22 9.28 31.35
CA ASP A 63 -12.85 9.73 31.39
C ASP A 63 -11.90 8.60 30.96
N TYR A 64 -10.78 8.98 30.37
CA TYR A 64 -9.69 8.06 30.05
C TYR A 64 -9.12 7.42 31.34
N VAL A 65 -9.19 8.15 32.45
CA VAL A 65 -8.81 7.68 33.78
C VAL A 65 -9.94 6.86 34.38
N PHE A 66 -9.61 5.66 34.86
CA PHE A 66 -10.58 4.78 35.52
C PHE A 66 -11.08 5.39 36.84
N GLU A 67 -12.39 5.63 36.96
CA GLU A 67 -13.04 6.12 38.17
C GLU A 67 -13.76 4.98 38.92
N PRO A 68 -13.24 4.51 40.06
CA PRO A 68 -13.83 3.39 40.80
C PRO A 68 -15.18 3.74 41.47
N GLU A 69 -15.48 5.02 41.69
CA GLU A 69 -16.72 5.46 42.35
C GLU A 69 -17.96 5.17 41.48
N ARG A 70 -17.85 5.34 40.16
CA ARG A 70 -18.94 5.06 39.21
C ARG A 70 -19.24 3.57 39.06
N CYS A 71 -18.28 2.70 39.36
CA CYS A 71 -18.49 1.25 39.36
C CYS A 71 -19.51 0.79 40.41
N GLN A 72 -19.64 1.54 41.53
CA GLN A 72 -20.66 1.22 42.54
C GLN A 72 -22.07 1.65 42.11
N GLN A 73 -22.17 2.69 41.30
CA GLN A 73 -23.46 3.21 40.81
C GLN A 73 -23.96 2.44 39.58
N ASP A 74 -23.09 2.14 38.62
CA ASP A 74 -23.46 1.46 37.37
C ASP A 74 -22.62 0.19 37.12
N PRO A 75 -23.21 -1.02 37.21
CA PRO A 75 -22.48 -2.27 36.98
C PRO A 75 -22.03 -2.46 35.53
N LEU A 76 -22.60 -1.70 34.59
CA LEU A 76 -22.24 -1.72 33.17
C LEU A 76 -21.01 -0.85 32.84
N TYR A 77 -20.66 0.10 33.70
CA TYR A 77 -19.56 1.05 33.49
C TYR A 77 -18.22 0.32 33.25
N LEU A 78 -17.91 -0.66 34.12
CA LEU A 78 -16.67 -1.44 34.01
C LEU A 78 -16.55 -2.14 32.65
N ARG A 79 -17.65 -2.77 32.21
CA ARG A 79 -17.66 -3.54 30.95
C ARG A 79 -17.48 -2.62 29.75
N LEU A 80 -18.15 -1.47 29.73
CA LEU A 80 -18.01 -0.47 28.67
C LEU A 80 -16.59 0.12 28.65
N TYR A 81 -16.04 0.48 29.80
CA TYR A 81 -14.69 1.02 29.93
C TYR A 81 -13.64 0.04 29.36
N VAL A 82 -13.68 -1.24 29.77
CA VAL A 82 -12.75 -2.27 29.27
C VAL A 82 -12.87 -2.47 27.76
N VAL A 83 -14.10 -2.47 27.21
CA VAL A 83 -14.32 -2.64 25.77
C VAL A 83 -13.74 -1.46 24.99
N ILE A 84 -14.01 -0.22 25.41
CA ILE A 84 -13.56 0.97 24.69
C ILE A 84 -12.03 1.12 24.77
N VAL A 85 -11.44 0.92 25.95
CA VAL A 85 -9.98 0.92 26.13
C VAL A 85 -9.33 -0.18 25.28
N GLY A 86 -9.94 -1.36 25.25
CA GLY A 86 -9.48 -2.47 24.41
C GLY A 86 -9.49 -2.13 22.92
N ILE A 87 -10.56 -1.49 22.44
CA ILE A 87 -10.68 -1.02 21.06
C ILE A 87 -9.62 0.04 20.75
N ALA A 88 -9.44 1.04 21.61
CA ALA A 88 -8.43 2.08 21.45
C ALA A 88 -7.02 1.49 21.33
N SER A 89 -6.67 0.61 22.27
CA SER A 89 -5.37 -0.09 22.30
C SER A 89 -5.14 -0.92 21.03
N ALA A 90 -6.18 -1.60 20.53
CA ALA A 90 -6.09 -2.37 19.29
C ALA A 90 -5.86 -1.47 18.07
N ILE A 91 -6.52 -0.31 17.98
CA ILE A 91 -6.34 0.64 16.88
C ILE A 91 -4.92 1.20 16.87
N GLU A 92 -4.36 1.55 18.04
CA GLU A 92 -2.97 2.00 18.16
C GLU A 92 -1.98 0.93 17.71
N LEU A 93 -2.18 -0.32 18.14
CA LEU A 93 -1.36 -1.45 17.72
C LEU A 93 -1.44 -1.67 16.20
N VAL A 94 -2.63 -1.57 15.62
CA VAL A 94 -2.85 -1.66 14.17
C VAL A 94 -2.16 -0.52 13.44
N GLY A 95 -2.20 0.71 13.97
CA GLY A 95 -1.48 1.85 13.43
C GLY A 95 0.03 1.62 13.41
N ALA A 96 0.61 1.23 14.55
CA ALA A 96 2.05 0.96 14.69
C ALA A 96 2.52 -0.22 13.81
N THR A 97 1.75 -1.31 13.77
CA THR A 97 2.06 -2.48 12.92
C THR A 97 1.91 -2.16 11.43
N SER A 98 0.93 -1.35 11.05
CA SER A 98 0.74 -0.93 9.65
C SER A 98 1.93 -0.10 9.15
N VAL A 99 2.42 0.85 9.96
CA VAL A 99 3.60 1.66 9.59
C VAL A 99 4.84 0.80 9.43
N THR A 100 5.08 -0.12 10.38
CA THR A 100 6.26 -1.00 10.33
C THR A 100 6.21 -2.01 9.18
N PHE A 101 5.05 -2.58 8.86
CA PHE A 101 4.90 -3.52 7.75
C PHE A 101 4.98 -2.83 6.37
N MET A 102 4.50 -1.60 6.26
CA MET A 102 4.53 -0.83 5.02
C MET A 102 5.89 -0.21 4.73
N TYR A 103 6.76 -0.05 5.75
CA TYR A 103 8.11 0.46 5.57
C TYR A 103 9.04 -0.64 5.04
N PRO A 104 9.57 -0.53 3.81
CA PRO A 104 10.30 -1.64 3.17
C PRO A 104 11.71 -1.89 3.74
N SER A 105 12.18 -1.09 4.70
CA SER A 105 13.49 -1.29 5.32
C SER A 105 13.51 -2.30 6.47
N ILE A 106 12.35 -2.69 7.02
CA ILE A 106 12.32 -3.77 8.01
C ILE A 106 12.28 -5.09 7.24
N LYS A 107 13.46 -5.51 6.77
CA LYS A 107 13.69 -6.90 6.39
C LYS A 107 13.53 -7.73 7.66
N LEU A 108 12.31 -8.18 7.96
CA LEU A 108 12.08 -9.27 8.90
C LEU A 108 13.08 -10.38 8.52
N PRO A 109 13.89 -10.89 9.46
CA PRO A 109 14.92 -11.89 9.21
C PRO A 109 14.31 -13.28 8.96
N CYS A 110 13.17 -13.36 8.30
CA CYS A 110 12.64 -14.60 7.74
C CYS A 110 13.39 -14.88 6.44
N ARG A 111 14.62 -15.36 6.60
CA ARG A 111 15.51 -15.88 5.57
C ARG A 111 14.88 -17.10 4.93
N ARG A 112 13.87 -16.91 4.08
CA ARG A 112 13.40 -17.98 3.18
C ARG A 112 14.46 -18.13 2.11
N LYS A 113 15.29 -19.18 2.24
CA LYS A 113 16.08 -19.72 1.12
C LYS A 113 15.11 -19.93 -0.05
N LYS A 114 15.16 -19.07 -1.07
CA LYS A 114 14.55 -19.35 -2.36
C LYS A 114 15.68 -19.75 -3.28
N ASN A 115 15.58 -20.97 -3.81
CA ASN A 115 16.36 -21.43 -4.94
C ASN A 115 16.27 -20.38 -6.06
N LEU A 116 17.35 -20.30 -6.83
CA LEU A 116 17.59 -19.39 -7.94
C LEU A 116 16.65 -19.72 -9.12
N GLU A 117 15.34 -19.58 -8.90
CA GLU A 117 14.32 -19.62 -9.93
C GLU A 117 13.92 -18.17 -10.21
N SER A 118 13.87 -17.81 -11.50
CA SER A 118 13.66 -16.46 -12.02
C SER A 118 12.70 -15.63 -11.16
N VAL A 119 13.25 -14.65 -10.44
CA VAL A 119 12.46 -13.78 -9.57
C VAL A 119 11.47 -13.03 -10.47
N PRO A 120 10.14 -13.23 -10.32
CA PRO A 120 9.17 -12.53 -11.14
C PRO A 120 9.35 -11.02 -10.94
N VAL A 121 9.34 -10.26 -12.03
CA VAL A 121 9.40 -8.79 -11.95
C VAL A 121 8.00 -8.31 -11.57
N ILE A 122 7.79 -8.08 -10.29
CA ILE A 122 6.50 -7.68 -9.72
C ILE A 122 6.41 -6.15 -9.69
N ASN A 123 5.29 -5.59 -10.14
CA ASN A 123 5.02 -4.16 -10.01
C ASN A 123 4.77 -3.77 -8.54
N VAL A 124 4.77 -2.48 -8.22
CA VAL A 124 4.44 -1.93 -6.89
C VAL A 124 3.04 -2.33 -6.39
N LEU A 125 2.13 -2.74 -7.29
CA LEU A 125 0.82 -3.31 -6.93
C LEU A 125 0.86 -4.81 -6.56
N GLY A 126 1.99 -5.49 -6.66
CA GLY A 126 2.05 -6.95 -6.47
C GLY A 126 1.69 -7.77 -7.71
N SER A 127 1.44 -7.14 -8.86
CA SER A 127 1.09 -7.84 -10.11
C SER A 127 2.34 -8.19 -10.92
N ASP A 128 2.39 -9.42 -11.43
CA ASP A 128 3.45 -9.89 -12.32
C ASP A 128 3.43 -9.10 -13.65
N LEU A 129 4.53 -8.40 -13.94
CA LEU A 129 4.68 -7.63 -15.18
C LEU A 129 4.97 -8.53 -16.38
N MET A 130 5.61 -9.67 -16.16
CA MET A 130 6.04 -10.57 -17.24
C MET A 130 4.86 -11.29 -17.86
N VAL A 131 3.84 -11.67 -17.08
CA VAL A 131 2.62 -12.32 -17.61
C VAL A 131 1.87 -11.37 -18.56
N LYS A 132 1.67 -10.11 -18.15
CA LYS A 132 0.95 -9.12 -18.97
C LYS A 132 1.75 -8.56 -20.14
N GLN A 133 3.08 -8.53 -20.06
CA GLN A 133 3.92 -8.19 -21.20
C GLN A 133 4.11 -9.37 -22.15
N LYS A 134 4.05 -10.62 -21.69
CA LYS A 134 4.10 -11.80 -22.57
C LYS A 134 2.86 -11.92 -23.44
N GLU A 135 1.69 -11.52 -22.95
CA GLU A 135 0.44 -11.46 -23.74
C GLU A 135 0.44 -10.34 -24.79
N ARG A 136 1.20 -9.27 -24.58
CA ARG A 136 1.36 -8.18 -25.56
C ARG A 136 2.73 -8.29 -26.17
N ASN A 137 2.82 -8.92 -27.34
CA ASN A 137 3.95 -9.20 -28.25
C ASN A 137 5.09 -8.15 -28.39
N HIS A 138 5.10 -7.07 -27.62
CA HIS A 138 6.12 -6.02 -27.56
C HIS A 138 7.54 -6.54 -27.44
N PHE A 139 7.81 -7.59 -26.63
CA PHE A 139 9.14 -8.17 -26.56
C PHE A 139 9.49 -8.98 -27.81
N VAL A 140 8.53 -9.65 -28.44
CA VAL A 140 8.72 -10.36 -29.70
C VAL A 140 8.99 -9.36 -30.84
N ASP A 141 8.34 -8.20 -30.83
CA ASP A 141 8.58 -7.14 -31.81
C ASP A 141 9.93 -6.45 -31.58
N LEU A 142 10.33 -6.23 -30.32
CA LEU A 142 11.66 -5.72 -29.97
C LEU A 142 12.77 -6.70 -30.34
N ASP A 143 12.54 -7.99 -30.17
CA ASP A 143 13.50 -9.05 -30.53
C ASP A 143 13.66 -9.15 -32.05
N LYS A 144 12.55 -9.08 -32.81
CA LYS A 144 12.59 -8.95 -34.28
C LYS A 144 13.33 -7.69 -34.73
N LEU A 145 13.10 -6.55 -34.09
CA LEU A 145 13.80 -5.29 -34.38
C LEU A 145 15.29 -5.37 -34.06
N TRP A 146 15.65 -6.07 -32.97
CA TRP A 146 17.02 -6.34 -32.60
C TRP A 146 17.72 -7.25 -33.62
N GLU A 147 17.08 -8.35 -34.02
CA GLU A 147 17.58 -9.24 -35.06
C GLU A 147 17.79 -8.53 -36.40
N LEU A 148 16.84 -7.69 -36.81
CA LEU A 148 16.93 -6.86 -38.01
C LEU A 148 18.13 -5.90 -37.93
N ARG A 149 18.36 -5.26 -36.78
CA ARG A 149 19.51 -4.39 -36.56
C ARG A 149 20.84 -5.15 -36.63
N THR A 150 20.92 -6.38 -36.09
CA THR A 150 22.13 -7.21 -36.18
C THR A 150 22.40 -7.76 -37.58
N ARG A 151 21.35 -8.03 -38.37
CA ARG A 151 21.51 -8.54 -39.75
C ARG A 151 21.82 -7.47 -40.78
N PHE A 152 21.31 -6.25 -40.62
CA PHE A 152 21.44 -5.19 -41.63
C PHE A 152 22.37 -4.03 -41.24
N GLY A 153 23.02 -4.09 -40.08
CA GLY A 153 23.81 -2.97 -39.55
C GLY A 153 22.94 -1.75 -39.20
N PRO A 154 23.52 -0.68 -38.62
CA PRO A 154 22.74 0.49 -38.23
C PRO A 154 22.15 1.17 -39.46
N ILE A 155 20.85 0.99 -39.70
CA ILE A 155 20.10 1.81 -40.66
C ILE A 155 20.06 3.23 -40.08
N ALA A 156 20.79 4.13 -40.73
CA ALA A 156 20.69 5.57 -40.49
C ALA A 156 19.24 5.99 -40.73
N VAL A 157 18.54 6.38 -39.66
CA VAL A 157 17.26 7.07 -39.76
C VAL A 157 17.59 8.49 -40.22
N ILE A 158 17.44 8.73 -41.52
CA ILE A 158 17.42 10.09 -42.07
C ILE A 158 16.08 10.71 -41.69
N GLN A 159 16.21 11.93 -41.16
CA GLN A 159 15.25 12.95 -40.70
C GLN A 159 13.83 12.89 -41.25
#